data_AF-A0AA48GUX6-F1
#
_entry.id   AF-A0AA48GUX6-F1
#
_cell.length_a   1.000
_cell.length_b   1.000
_cell.length_c   1.000
_cell.angle_alpha   90.00
_cell.angle_beta   90.00
_cell.angle_gamma   90.00
#
_symmetry.space_group_name_H-M   'P 1'
#
loop_
_entity.id
_entity.type
_entity.pdbx_description
1 polymer ?
#
loop_
_entity_poly.entity_id
_entity_poly.type
_entity_poly.pdbx_seq_one_letter_code
_entity_poly.pdbx_strand_id
1 'polypeptide(L)'
;MNLKNLCLPALAGLALLVGCDSKPADSVPKTAPMAAKEAHALLPHLKYIGVRKDLQDVAVIAPQDLAGLYGNAWWFHKHAGSMDLSLTAEEIKALGADEIKAMGYIAPGVSMASLQAAMDKLSAKQIPALPAEMQGLDVLKLDQVPTDEKDKTKAKDFAALNGPQLRALYNTGLYRLIKGVPEALWGEIAVMKSTPNPKNTQETALLLGLQGKPIMELTARQKADGTQSIIYIHYLVQPKVLAKAAAQMAEKK
;
A
#
# COMPACT_ATOMS: atom_id res chain seq x y z
N MET A 1 -12.82 6.64 -73.57
CA MET A 1 -12.96 5.98 -72.25
C MET A 1 -11.68 5.23 -71.93
N ASN A 2 -10.86 5.75 -71.02
CA ASN A 2 -10.09 4.94 -70.07
C ASN A 2 -9.45 5.84 -69.00
N LEU A 3 -9.91 5.71 -67.75
CA LEU A 3 -9.21 6.17 -66.56
C LEU A 3 -7.93 5.35 -66.39
N LYS A 4 -6.83 5.98 -65.93
CA LYS A 4 -5.99 5.46 -64.85
C LYS A 4 -4.89 6.45 -64.43
N ASN A 5 -4.97 6.79 -63.15
CA ASN A 5 -3.86 7.01 -62.19
C ASN A 5 -3.10 8.33 -62.20
N LEU A 6 -3.65 9.30 -61.45
CA LEU A 6 -2.91 10.33 -60.73
C LEU A 6 -1.89 9.68 -59.79
N CYS A 7 -0.60 9.99 -59.95
CA CYS A 7 0.43 9.78 -58.94
C CYS A 7 0.44 11.00 -58.00
N LEU A 8 0.11 10.79 -56.73
CA LEU A 8 0.41 11.70 -55.63
C LEU A 8 1.64 11.13 -54.90
N PRO A 9 2.74 11.89 -54.70
CA PRO A 9 3.80 11.46 -53.82
C PRO A 9 3.35 11.60 -52.36
N ALA A 10 3.32 10.48 -51.65
CA ALA A 10 3.17 10.46 -50.20
C ALA A 10 4.44 11.04 -49.55
N LEU A 11 4.31 12.18 -48.89
CA LEU A 11 5.30 12.71 -47.95
C LEU A 11 5.36 11.78 -46.73
N ALA A 12 6.30 10.85 -46.75
CA ALA A 12 6.69 10.10 -45.56
C ALA A 12 7.50 11.03 -44.64
N GLY A 13 6.82 11.62 -43.66
CA GLY A 13 7.47 12.28 -42.54
C GLY A 13 8.25 11.27 -41.72
N LEU A 14 9.59 11.35 -41.79
CA LEU A 14 10.51 10.67 -40.90
C LEU A 14 10.20 11.09 -39.46
N ALA A 15 9.55 10.22 -38.68
CA ALA A 15 9.58 10.32 -37.23
C ALA A 15 10.97 9.85 -36.78
N LEU A 16 11.76 10.78 -36.24
CA LEU A 16 13.02 10.52 -35.57
C LEU A 16 12.79 9.53 -34.43
N LEU A 17 13.18 8.27 -34.65
CA LEU A 17 13.42 7.29 -33.59
C LEU A 17 14.64 7.77 -32.80
N VAL A 18 14.40 8.46 -31.68
CA VAL A 18 15.41 8.59 -30.63
C VAL A 18 15.51 7.22 -29.96
N GLY A 19 16.35 6.37 -30.53
CA GLY A 19 16.93 5.24 -29.82
C GLY A 19 18.02 5.76 -28.89
N CYS A 20 17.76 5.69 -27.59
CA CYS A 20 18.82 5.56 -26.59
C CYS A 20 18.60 4.20 -25.93
N ASP A 21 19.64 3.39 -25.97
CA ASP A 21 19.73 2.03 -25.46
C ASP A 21 19.06 1.87 -24.08
N SER A 22 17.85 1.33 -24.05
CA SER A 22 17.22 0.90 -22.82
C SER A 22 17.74 -0.49 -22.47
N LYS A 23 18.89 -0.55 -21.80
CA LYS A 23 18.99 -1.49 -20.68
C LYS A 23 17.69 -1.33 -19.89
N PRO A 24 16.96 -2.39 -19.50
CA PRO A 24 15.78 -2.22 -18.67
C PRO A 24 16.25 -1.45 -17.44
N ALA A 25 15.91 -0.15 -17.39
CA ALA A 25 16.23 0.67 -16.24
C ALA A 25 15.70 -0.10 -15.04
N ASP A 26 16.51 -0.24 -13.99
CA ASP A 26 16.05 -0.83 -12.73
C ASP A 26 14.70 -0.18 -12.42
N SER A 27 13.62 -0.94 -12.60
CA SER A 27 12.26 -0.42 -12.58
C SER A 27 11.82 -0.02 -11.17
N VAL A 28 12.70 -0.29 -10.20
CA VAL A 28 12.64 0.07 -8.79
C VAL A 28 13.76 1.07 -8.49
N PRO A 29 13.45 2.25 -7.92
CA PRO A 29 14.45 3.23 -7.54
C PRO A 29 15.57 2.66 -6.64
N LYS A 30 16.80 3.17 -6.83
CA LYS A 30 17.97 2.84 -5.99
C LYS A 30 18.09 3.73 -4.77
N THR A 31 17.53 4.94 -4.85
CA THR A 31 17.52 5.95 -3.80
C THR A 31 16.09 6.42 -3.58
N ALA A 32 15.86 7.03 -2.42
CA ALA A 32 14.56 7.55 -2.04
C ALA A 32 14.04 8.53 -3.12
N PRO A 33 12.83 8.32 -3.66
CA PRO A 33 12.26 9.24 -4.63
C PRO A 33 12.01 10.62 -4.00
N MET A 34 12.07 11.65 -4.84
CA MET A 34 11.61 12.98 -4.42
C MET A 34 10.10 12.97 -4.21
N ALA A 35 9.62 13.80 -3.28
CA ALA A 35 8.20 13.93 -2.98
C ALA A 35 7.37 14.11 -4.26
N ALA A 36 6.45 13.18 -4.48
CA ALA A 36 5.59 13.13 -5.65
C ALA A 36 4.80 14.44 -5.83
N LYS A 37 4.90 15.08 -7.01
CA LYS A 37 4.06 16.24 -7.38
C LYS A 37 2.80 15.83 -8.14
N GLU A 38 2.85 14.70 -8.83
CA GLU A 38 1.76 14.11 -9.59
C GLU A 38 1.38 12.74 -9.03
N ALA A 39 0.10 12.34 -9.14
CA ALA A 39 -0.39 11.11 -8.52
C ALA A 39 0.41 9.87 -8.96
N HIS A 40 0.70 9.73 -10.26
CA HIS A 40 1.47 8.60 -10.80
C HIS A 40 2.90 8.51 -10.23
N ALA A 41 3.46 9.61 -9.73
CA ALA A 41 4.78 9.64 -9.09
C ALA A 41 4.80 9.03 -7.68
N LEU A 42 3.65 8.58 -7.16
CA LEU A 42 3.58 7.76 -5.95
C LEU A 42 4.05 6.31 -6.18
N LEU A 43 3.95 5.76 -7.39
CA LEU A 43 4.38 4.40 -7.67
C LEU A 43 5.89 4.17 -7.40
N PRO A 44 6.80 5.07 -7.79
CA PRO A 44 8.21 5.00 -7.39
C PRO A 44 8.43 4.84 -5.88
N HIS A 45 7.68 5.57 -5.03
CA HIS A 45 7.77 5.44 -3.56
C HIS A 45 7.32 4.05 -3.11
N LEU A 46 6.19 3.55 -3.62
CA LEU A 46 5.70 2.20 -3.29
C LEU A 46 6.71 1.12 -3.66
N LYS A 47 7.32 1.21 -4.85
CA LYS A 47 8.38 0.30 -5.28
C LYS A 47 9.61 0.39 -4.39
N TYR A 48 10.04 1.61 -4.07
CA TYR A 48 11.22 1.86 -3.24
C TYR A 48 11.02 1.31 -1.82
N ILE A 49 9.91 1.65 -1.15
CA ILE A 49 9.55 1.12 0.17
C ILE A 49 9.43 -0.40 0.11
N GLY A 50 8.73 -0.92 -0.90
CA GLY A 50 8.45 -2.33 -1.07
C GLY A 50 9.70 -3.20 -1.21
N VAL A 51 10.76 -2.69 -1.81
CA VAL A 51 12.02 -3.44 -2.09
C VAL A 51 13.17 -3.04 -1.17
N ARG A 52 13.34 -1.75 -0.87
CA ARG A 52 14.45 -1.25 -0.05
C ARG A 52 14.14 -1.25 1.44
N LYS A 53 12.87 -1.35 1.81
CA LYS A 53 12.38 -1.31 3.21
C LYS A 53 12.80 -0.04 3.95
N ASP A 54 12.98 1.06 3.22
CA ASP A 54 13.26 2.36 3.80
C ASP A 54 11.96 2.96 4.33
N LEU A 55 11.72 2.75 5.63
CA LEU A 55 10.46 3.08 6.28
C LEU A 55 10.25 4.59 6.45
N GLN A 56 11.31 5.40 6.32
CA GLN A 56 11.20 6.86 6.37
C GLN A 56 10.44 7.40 5.14
N ASP A 57 10.53 6.70 4.00
CA ASP A 57 9.86 7.11 2.76
C ASP A 57 8.33 6.95 2.85
N VAL A 58 7.82 6.12 3.77
CA VAL A 58 6.38 6.00 4.07
C VAL A 58 5.81 7.34 4.54
N ALA A 59 6.58 8.10 5.33
CA ALA A 59 6.15 9.40 5.85
C ALA A 59 6.11 10.49 4.77
N VAL A 60 6.89 10.35 3.69
CA VAL A 60 6.92 11.32 2.57
C VAL A 60 5.58 11.34 1.82
N ILE A 61 4.96 10.17 1.69
CA ILE A 61 3.67 9.96 1.03
C ILE A 61 2.48 9.97 1.99
N ALA A 62 2.68 10.37 3.25
CA ALA A 62 1.62 10.52 4.23
C ALA A 62 0.85 11.85 4.07
N PRO A 63 -0.44 11.91 4.44
CA PRO A 63 -1.19 13.15 4.61
C PRO A 63 -0.53 14.07 5.65
N GLN A 64 -0.75 15.38 5.48
CA GLN A 64 -0.30 16.38 6.45
C GLN A 64 -1.32 16.62 7.56
N ASP A 65 -2.62 16.48 7.26
CA ASP A 65 -3.71 16.72 8.17
C ASP A 65 -4.00 15.50 9.07
N LEU A 66 -4.26 15.76 10.35
CA LEU A 66 -4.50 14.71 11.36
C LEU A 66 -5.79 13.93 11.10
N ALA A 67 -6.82 14.58 10.56
CA ALA A 67 -8.10 13.95 10.25
C ALA A 67 -7.93 12.86 9.17
N GLY A 68 -7.22 13.17 8.09
CA GLY A 68 -6.86 12.22 7.05
C GLY A 68 -5.99 11.09 7.59
N LEU A 69 -4.98 11.37 8.41
CA LEU A 69 -4.13 10.33 9.00
C LEU A 69 -4.94 9.27 9.75
N TYR A 70 -5.93 9.67 10.53
CA TYR A 70 -6.74 8.75 11.32
C TYR A 70 -7.62 7.82 10.47
N GLY A 71 -8.49 8.38 9.63
CA GLY A 71 -9.42 7.58 8.82
C GLY A 71 -8.68 6.60 7.92
N ASN A 72 -7.54 7.05 7.37
CA ASN A 72 -6.69 6.22 6.52
C ASN A 72 -5.97 5.14 7.35
N ALA A 73 -5.47 5.47 8.53
CA ALA A 73 -4.82 4.50 9.42
C ALA A 73 -5.78 3.39 9.84
N TRP A 74 -7.02 3.74 10.22
CA TRP A 74 -8.06 2.76 10.55
C TRP A 74 -8.27 1.78 9.39
N TRP A 75 -8.49 2.32 8.18
CA TRP A 75 -8.67 1.52 6.99
C TRP A 75 -7.46 0.60 6.75
N PHE A 76 -6.24 1.14 6.80
CA PHE A 76 -5.03 0.37 6.53
C PHE A 76 -4.81 -0.76 7.52
N HIS A 77 -4.95 -0.52 8.82
CA HIS A 77 -4.77 -1.55 9.85
C HIS A 77 -5.81 -2.65 9.72
N LYS A 78 -7.09 -2.29 9.61
CA LYS A 78 -8.18 -3.27 9.48
C LYS A 78 -7.97 -4.18 8.26
N HIS A 79 -7.62 -3.58 7.12
CA HIS A 79 -7.40 -4.34 5.89
C HIS A 79 -6.14 -5.20 5.98
N ALA A 80 -5.01 -4.64 6.42
CA ALA A 80 -3.77 -5.41 6.61
C ALA A 80 -3.97 -6.59 7.56
N GLY A 81 -4.68 -6.36 8.68
CA GLY A 81 -5.02 -7.38 9.66
C GLY A 81 -5.87 -8.52 9.10
N SER A 82 -6.90 -8.19 8.31
CA SER A 82 -7.75 -9.19 7.64
C SER A 82 -7.02 -10.01 6.57
N MET A 83 -5.95 -9.46 5.99
CA MET A 83 -5.13 -10.12 4.96
C MET A 83 -3.92 -10.87 5.54
N ASP A 84 -3.86 -10.98 6.86
CA ASP A 84 -2.77 -11.63 7.58
C ASP A 84 -1.39 -11.00 7.31
N LEU A 85 -1.36 -9.67 7.19
CA LEU A 85 -0.12 -8.92 7.02
C LEU A 85 0.29 -8.37 8.38
N SER A 86 1.39 -8.82 8.97
CA SER A 86 1.88 -8.34 10.28
C SER A 86 3.22 -7.60 10.16
N LEU A 87 3.60 -6.93 11.25
CA LEU A 87 4.89 -6.26 11.41
C LEU A 87 5.83 -7.09 12.28
N THR A 88 7.12 -7.08 12.01
CA THR A 88 8.11 -7.59 12.97
C THR A 88 8.32 -6.61 14.12
N ALA A 89 9.01 -7.04 15.18
CA ALA A 89 9.36 -6.17 16.30
C ALA A 89 10.27 -5.01 15.84
N GLU A 90 11.20 -5.28 14.92
CA GLU A 90 12.12 -4.31 14.35
C GLU A 90 11.37 -3.27 13.51
N GLU A 91 10.39 -3.70 12.70
CA GLU A 91 9.56 -2.80 11.90
C GLU A 91 8.71 -1.89 12.79
N ILE A 92 8.12 -2.43 13.87
CA ILE A 92 7.38 -1.62 14.86
C ILE A 92 8.26 -0.53 15.44
N LYS A 93 9.48 -0.88 15.86
CA LYS A 93 10.45 0.06 16.42
C LYS A 93 10.88 1.11 15.40
N ALA A 94 11.21 0.69 14.18
CA ALA A 94 11.67 1.57 13.11
C ALA A 94 10.60 2.57 12.63
N LEU A 95 9.32 2.22 12.78
CA LEU A 95 8.17 3.08 12.49
C LEU A 95 7.74 3.94 13.69
N GLY A 96 8.43 3.84 14.83
CA GLY A 96 8.09 4.60 16.05
C GLY A 96 6.75 4.19 16.67
N ALA A 97 6.35 2.93 16.52
CA ALA A 97 5.01 2.46 16.88
C ALA A 97 4.98 1.66 18.20
N ASP A 98 5.97 1.83 19.08
CA ASP A 98 6.02 1.14 20.38
C ASP A 98 4.82 1.49 21.28
N GLU A 99 4.38 2.76 21.29
CA GLU A 99 3.19 3.16 22.03
C GLU A 99 1.92 2.54 21.43
N ILE A 100 1.83 2.44 20.10
CA ILE A 100 0.72 1.79 19.40
C ILE A 100 0.63 0.31 19.73
N LYS A 101 1.78 -0.37 19.80
CA LYS A 101 1.91 -1.74 20.29
C LYS A 101 1.47 -1.85 21.75
N ALA A 102 1.93 -0.95 22.63
CA ALA A 102 1.55 -0.95 24.04
C ALA A 102 0.05 -0.72 24.26
N MET A 103 -0.60 0.02 23.36
CA MET A 103 -2.05 0.16 23.33
C MET A 103 -2.78 -1.10 22.83
N GLY A 104 -2.09 -2.08 22.24
CA GLY A 104 -2.68 -3.35 21.79
C GLY A 104 -3.29 -3.32 20.39
N TYR A 105 -3.04 -2.27 19.59
CA TYR A 105 -3.54 -2.18 18.21
C TYR A 105 -2.70 -2.97 17.21
N ILE A 106 -1.45 -3.26 17.55
CA ILE A 106 -0.53 -4.07 16.74
C ILE A 106 0.27 -5.00 17.64
N ALA A 107 0.67 -6.15 17.09
CA ALA A 107 1.53 -7.11 17.77
C ALA A 107 2.64 -7.60 16.82
N PRO A 108 3.87 -7.85 17.31
CA PRO A 108 4.93 -8.40 16.49
C PRO A 108 4.54 -9.78 15.95
N GLY A 109 4.61 -9.98 14.63
CA GLY A 109 4.33 -11.25 13.95
C GLY A 109 2.87 -11.66 13.91
N VAL A 110 1.98 -11.02 14.67
CA VAL A 110 0.58 -11.42 14.80
C VAL A 110 -0.35 -10.39 14.18
N SER A 111 -1.22 -10.87 13.30
CA SER A 111 -2.37 -10.13 12.75
C SER A 111 -3.67 -10.57 13.42
N MET A 112 -4.72 -9.76 13.32
CA MET A 112 -6.08 -10.16 13.72
C MET A 112 -6.52 -11.48 13.05
N ALA A 113 -6.25 -11.66 11.75
CA ALA A 113 -6.61 -12.89 11.05
C ALA A 113 -5.87 -14.13 11.60
N SER A 114 -4.57 -14.02 11.89
CA SER A 114 -3.78 -15.12 12.46
C SER A 114 -4.24 -15.49 13.87
N LEU A 115 -4.55 -14.48 14.69
CA LEU A 115 -5.05 -14.68 16.05
C LEU A 115 -6.41 -15.37 16.02
N GLN A 116 -7.35 -14.91 15.19
CA GLN A 116 -8.65 -15.54 15.03
C GLN A 116 -8.51 -17.00 14.57
N ALA A 117 -7.66 -17.26 13.57
CA ALA A 117 -7.42 -18.63 13.10
C ALA A 117 -6.85 -19.55 14.19
N ALA A 118 -5.97 -19.04 15.07
CA ALA A 118 -5.47 -19.80 16.21
C ALA A 118 -6.55 -20.04 17.27
N MET A 119 -7.40 -19.05 17.56
CA MET A 119 -8.54 -19.19 18.47
C MET A 119 -9.57 -20.21 17.96
N ASP A 120 -9.82 -20.24 16.65
CA ASP A 120 -10.71 -21.22 16.02
C ASP A 120 -10.15 -22.64 16.16
N LYS A 121 -8.84 -22.82 15.92
CA LYS A 121 -8.15 -24.10 16.13
C LYS A 121 -8.18 -24.56 17.58
N LEU A 122 -7.99 -23.64 18.53
CA LEU A 122 -8.08 -23.93 19.97
C LEU A 122 -9.50 -24.37 20.34
N SER A 123 -10.52 -23.64 19.88
CA SER A 123 -11.93 -23.97 20.11
C SER A 123 -12.32 -25.33 19.51
N ALA A 124 -11.75 -25.65 18.34
CA ALA A 124 -11.88 -26.96 17.70
C ALA A 124 -10.97 -28.05 18.31
N LYS A 125 -10.24 -27.75 19.40
CA LYS A 125 -9.31 -28.67 20.09
C LYS A 125 -8.21 -29.24 19.19
N GLN A 126 -7.84 -28.54 18.12
CA GLN A 126 -6.76 -28.93 17.21
C GLN A 126 -5.37 -28.54 17.74
N ILE A 127 -5.33 -27.60 18.68
CA ILE A 127 -4.12 -27.20 19.41
C ILE A 127 -4.42 -27.20 20.91
N PRO A 128 -3.42 -27.47 21.78
CA PRO A 128 -3.63 -27.52 23.23
C PRO A 128 -3.69 -26.13 23.88
N ALA A 129 -3.08 -25.13 23.27
CA ALA A 129 -3.04 -23.74 23.75
C ALA A 129 -2.72 -22.79 22.59
N LEU A 130 -2.96 -21.48 22.79
CA LEU A 130 -2.50 -20.46 21.85
C LEU A 130 -0.96 -20.36 21.85
N PRO A 131 -0.33 -20.06 20.69
CA PRO A 131 1.08 -19.69 20.60
C PRO A 131 1.44 -18.57 21.58
N ALA A 132 2.67 -18.58 22.11
CA ALA A 132 3.10 -17.67 23.17
C ALA A 132 2.95 -16.19 22.77
N GLU A 133 3.29 -15.88 21.52
CA GLU A 133 3.16 -14.55 20.92
C GLU A 133 1.72 -14.05 20.78
N MET A 134 0.72 -14.94 20.87
CA MET A 134 -0.70 -14.63 20.79
C MET A 134 -1.39 -14.55 22.17
N GLN A 135 -0.70 -14.96 23.23
CA GLN A 135 -1.28 -14.98 24.57
C GLN A 135 -1.52 -13.56 25.09
N GLY A 136 -2.71 -13.31 25.64
CA GLY A 136 -3.09 -12.00 26.18
C GLY A 136 -3.47 -10.95 25.13
N LEU A 137 -3.41 -11.27 23.84
CA LEU A 137 -3.91 -10.39 22.79
C LEU A 137 -5.44 -10.41 22.73
N ASP A 138 -6.03 -9.24 22.51
CA ASP A 138 -7.48 -9.08 22.31
C ASP A 138 -7.79 -9.01 20.81
N VAL A 139 -8.45 -10.04 20.29
CA VAL A 139 -8.85 -10.15 18.87
C VAL A 139 -9.84 -9.05 18.45
N LEU A 140 -10.61 -8.48 19.38
CA LEU A 140 -11.52 -7.38 19.09
C LEU A 140 -10.81 -6.02 19.02
N LYS A 141 -9.55 -5.97 19.44
CA LYS A 141 -8.73 -4.75 19.48
C LYS A 141 -7.58 -4.76 18.47
N LEU A 142 -6.93 -5.90 18.29
CA LEU A 142 -5.82 -6.05 17.35
C LEU A 142 -6.27 -5.67 15.94
N ASP A 143 -5.54 -4.76 15.29
CA ASP A 143 -5.84 -4.18 13.98
C ASP A 143 -7.17 -3.38 13.89
N GLN A 144 -7.92 -3.28 14.98
CA GLN A 144 -9.15 -2.50 15.12
C GLN A 144 -8.85 -1.17 15.80
N VAL A 145 -8.12 -0.30 15.09
CA VAL A 145 -7.95 1.10 15.49
C VAL A 145 -9.35 1.70 15.72
N PRO A 146 -9.56 2.61 16.69
CA PRO A 146 -10.87 3.24 16.86
C PRO A 146 -11.30 3.92 15.54
N THR A 147 -12.61 4.09 15.35
CA THR A 147 -13.21 4.92 14.28
C THR A 147 -14.37 5.71 14.88
N ASP A 148 -14.61 6.92 14.37
CA ASP A 148 -15.73 7.78 14.74
C ASP A 148 -17.05 7.38 14.06
N GLU A 149 -17.00 6.55 13.01
CA GLU A 149 -18.12 6.40 12.07
C GLU A 149 -19.33 5.60 12.58
N LYS A 150 -19.20 4.78 13.64
CA LYS A 150 -20.30 3.89 14.07
C LYS A 150 -20.61 3.87 15.56
N ASP A 151 -19.72 4.37 16.40
CA ASP A 151 -19.92 4.36 17.84
C ASP A 151 -19.37 5.63 18.49
N LYS A 152 -20.24 6.61 18.66
CA LYS A 152 -19.91 7.89 19.32
C LYS A 152 -19.41 7.72 20.75
N THR A 153 -19.56 6.53 21.36
CA THR A 153 -18.98 6.23 22.69
C THR A 153 -17.45 6.07 22.64
N LYS A 154 -16.89 5.72 21.47
CA LYS A 154 -15.43 5.60 21.23
C LYS A 154 -14.76 6.89 20.75
N ALA A 155 -15.51 7.99 20.57
CA ALA A 155 -14.95 9.30 20.24
C ALA A 155 -13.95 9.82 21.30
N LYS A 156 -14.00 9.29 22.53
CA LYS A 156 -13.01 9.57 23.58
C LYS A 156 -11.66 8.89 23.32
N ASP A 157 -11.66 7.70 22.73
CA ASP A 157 -10.45 6.99 22.31
C ASP A 157 -9.80 7.69 21.09
N PHE A 158 -10.61 8.33 20.25
CA PHE A 158 -10.16 9.21 19.16
C PHE A 158 -9.41 10.45 19.68
N ALA A 159 -9.93 11.11 20.72
CA ALA A 159 -9.29 12.30 21.31
C ALA A 159 -7.99 11.99 22.09
N ALA A 160 -7.72 10.72 22.38
CA ALA A 160 -6.55 10.30 23.17
C ALA A 160 -5.26 10.20 22.34
N LEU A 161 -5.37 10.07 21.01
CA LEU A 161 -4.20 9.93 20.15
C LEU A 161 -3.60 11.28 19.78
N ASN A 162 -2.30 11.46 20.04
CA ASN A 162 -1.56 12.65 19.65
C ASN A 162 -1.03 12.55 18.19
N GLY A 163 -0.50 13.65 17.66
CA GLY A 163 0.02 13.73 16.30
C GLY A 163 1.06 12.64 15.96
N PRO A 164 2.11 12.45 16.77
CA PRO A 164 3.07 11.36 16.60
C PRO A 164 2.44 9.96 16.54
N GLN A 165 1.51 9.65 17.44
CA GLN A 165 0.80 8.37 17.47
C GLN A 165 -0.04 8.15 16.21
N LEU A 166 -0.76 9.17 15.73
CA LEU A 166 -1.51 9.10 14.48
C LEU A 166 -0.62 8.86 13.26
N ARG A 167 0.56 9.51 13.22
CA ARG A 167 1.54 9.26 12.15
C ARG A 167 2.10 7.85 12.22
N ALA A 168 2.43 7.35 13.40
CA ALA A 168 2.90 5.98 13.59
C ALA A 168 1.83 4.96 13.16
N LEU A 169 0.56 5.18 13.53
CA LEU A 169 -0.57 4.37 13.09
C LEU A 169 -0.73 4.36 11.57
N TYR A 170 -0.74 5.54 10.94
CA TYR A 170 -0.82 5.65 9.49
C TYR A 170 0.34 4.90 8.80
N ASN A 171 1.59 5.17 9.23
CA ASN A 171 2.78 4.62 8.60
C ASN A 171 2.83 3.09 8.74
N THR A 172 2.50 2.56 9.92
CA THR A 172 2.44 1.12 10.16
C THR A 172 1.38 0.42 9.32
N GLY A 173 0.17 0.98 9.24
CA GLY A 173 -0.90 0.43 8.41
C GLY A 173 -0.51 0.44 6.93
N LEU A 174 -0.05 1.58 6.43
CA LEU A 174 0.34 1.72 5.02
C LEU A 174 1.48 0.77 4.67
N TYR A 175 2.53 0.73 5.48
CA TYR A 175 3.69 -0.14 5.22
C TYR A 175 3.30 -1.63 5.19
N ARG A 176 2.42 -2.09 6.10
CA ARG A 176 1.90 -3.47 6.06
C ARG A 176 1.26 -3.80 4.72
N LEU A 177 0.44 -2.88 4.20
CA LEU A 177 -0.16 -3.05 2.87
C LEU A 177 0.90 -3.06 1.77
N ILE A 178 1.92 -2.19 1.82
CA ILE A 178 3.00 -2.19 0.81
C ILE A 178 3.77 -3.51 0.83
N LYS A 179 4.23 -3.98 2.00
CA LYS A 179 5.02 -5.23 2.10
C LYS A 179 4.22 -6.48 1.75
N GLY A 180 2.89 -6.40 1.68
CA GLY A 180 2.04 -7.49 1.19
C GLY A 180 2.26 -7.84 -0.28
N VAL A 181 2.85 -6.94 -1.07
CA VAL A 181 3.33 -7.24 -2.42
C VAL A 181 4.75 -7.84 -2.34
N PRO A 182 4.97 -9.06 -2.86
CA PRO A 182 6.30 -9.65 -2.93
C PRO A 182 7.31 -8.76 -3.68
N GLU A 183 8.53 -8.70 -3.17
CA GLU A 183 9.60 -7.83 -3.68
C GLU A 183 9.87 -8.01 -5.18
N ALA A 184 9.89 -9.26 -5.63
CA ALA A 184 10.14 -9.62 -7.02
C ALA A 184 9.09 -9.08 -8.01
N LEU A 185 7.90 -8.67 -7.53
CA LEU A 185 6.84 -8.16 -8.39
C LEU A 185 6.89 -6.64 -8.56
N TRP A 186 7.50 -5.90 -7.63
CA TRP A 186 7.47 -4.42 -7.66
C TRP A 186 8.06 -3.83 -8.95
N GLY A 187 9.06 -4.49 -9.54
CA GLY A 187 9.65 -4.06 -10.80
C GLY A 187 8.66 -4.08 -11.97
N GLU A 188 7.71 -5.01 -11.96
CA GLU A 188 6.75 -5.26 -13.04
C GLU A 188 5.42 -4.51 -12.87
N ILE A 189 5.22 -3.85 -11.72
CA ILE A 189 4.01 -3.09 -11.45
C ILE A 189 4.05 -1.75 -12.20
N ALA A 190 2.94 -1.40 -12.84
CA ALA A 190 2.75 -0.15 -13.57
C ALA A 190 1.43 0.51 -13.20
N VAL A 191 1.35 1.84 -13.38
CA VAL A 191 0.07 2.56 -13.35
C VAL A 191 -0.67 2.23 -14.66
N MET A 192 -1.82 1.56 -14.56
CA MET A 192 -2.68 1.24 -15.70
C MET A 192 -3.61 2.39 -16.05
N LYS A 193 -4.13 3.08 -15.02
CA LYS A 193 -5.11 4.15 -15.18
C LYS A 193 -4.96 5.17 -14.06
N SER A 194 -5.19 6.43 -14.40
CA SER A 194 -5.34 7.54 -13.47
C SER A 194 -6.70 8.19 -13.71
N THR A 195 -7.50 8.37 -12.66
CA THR A 195 -8.86 8.91 -12.76
C THR A 195 -9.05 10.01 -11.71
N PRO A 196 -9.16 11.29 -12.10
CA PRO A 196 -9.52 12.37 -11.18
C PRO A 196 -10.89 12.10 -10.54
N ASN A 197 -11.05 12.43 -9.27
CA ASN A 197 -12.34 12.33 -8.60
C ASN A 197 -13.21 13.55 -8.98
N PRO A 198 -14.37 13.36 -9.64
CA PRO A 198 -15.21 14.46 -10.08
C PRO A 198 -15.85 15.25 -8.92
N LYS A 199 -15.87 14.68 -7.70
CA LYS A 199 -16.42 15.32 -6.49
C LYS A 199 -15.34 15.97 -5.62
N ASN A 200 -14.08 15.61 -5.81
CA ASN A 200 -12.96 16.19 -5.09
C ASN A 200 -11.75 16.29 -6.03
N THR A 201 -11.52 17.49 -6.58
CA THR A 201 -10.46 17.72 -7.58
C THR A 201 -9.05 17.54 -7.03
N GLN A 202 -8.88 17.46 -5.71
CA GLN A 202 -7.60 17.15 -5.08
C GLN A 202 -7.29 15.65 -5.08
N GLU A 203 -8.25 14.81 -5.43
CA GLU A 203 -8.12 13.36 -5.39
C GLU A 203 -7.99 12.74 -6.77
N THR A 204 -7.11 11.76 -6.88
CA THR A 204 -6.91 10.98 -8.10
C THR A 204 -6.77 9.51 -7.75
N ALA A 205 -7.63 8.66 -8.29
CA ALA A 205 -7.51 7.21 -8.17
C ALA A 205 -6.50 6.66 -9.18
N LEU A 206 -5.59 5.81 -8.73
CA LEU A 206 -4.65 5.08 -9.57
C LEU A 206 -4.98 3.60 -9.52
N LEU A 207 -5.12 2.99 -10.69
CA LEU A 207 -5.19 1.55 -10.85
C LEU A 207 -3.79 1.02 -11.15
N LEU A 208 -3.24 0.23 -10.24
CA LEU A 208 -1.95 -0.43 -10.42
C LEU A 208 -2.15 -1.84 -10.96
N GLY A 209 -1.29 -2.23 -11.91
CA GLY A 209 -1.37 -3.52 -12.56
C GLY A 209 -0.03 -4.24 -12.64
N LEU A 210 -0.13 -5.56 -12.72
CA LEU A 210 0.96 -6.49 -12.96
C LEU A 210 0.66 -7.23 -14.26
N GLN A 211 1.54 -7.13 -15.25
CA GLN A 211 1.38 -7.79 -16.56
C GLN A 211 0.00 -7.50 -17.20
N GLY A 212 -0.43 -6.24 -17.13
CA GLY A 212 -1.72 -5.79 -17.69
C GLY A 212 -2.97 -6.19 -16.90
N LYS A 213 -2.83 -6.83 -15.73
CA LYS A 213 -3.95 -7.17 -14.85
C LYS A 213 -3.98 -6.25 -13.63
N PRO A 214 -5.14 -5.69 -13.24
CA PRO A 214 -5.24 -4.85 -12.07
C PRO A 214 -5.02 -5.67 -10.79
N ILE A 215 -4.22 -5.14 -9.87
CA ILE A 215 -3.90 -5.80 -8.59
C ILE A 215 -4.17 -4.94 -7.36
N MET A 216 -4.14 -3.62 -7.53
CA MET A 216 -4.29 -2.67 -6.42
C MET A 216 -4.86 -1.36 -6.96
N GLU A 217 -5.76 -0.77 -6.21
CA GLU A 217 -6.20 0.61 -6.38
C GLU A 217 -5.66 1.44 -5.22
N LEU A 218 -5.25 2.67 -5.51
CA LEU A 218 -4.95 3.66 -4.47
C LEU A 218 -5.55 5.01 -4.82
N THR A 219 -5.84 5.81 -3.80
CA THR A 219 -6.26 7.20 -3.99
C THR A 219 -5.15 8.13 -3.51
N ALA A 220 -4.66 8.94 -4.44
CA ALA A 220 -3.76 10.04 -4.17
C ALA A 220 -4.59 11.28 -3.79
N ARG A 221 -4.11 12.07 -2.81
CA ARG A 221 -4.63 13.40 -2.51
C ARG A 221 -3.51 14.43 -2.52
N GLN A 222 -3.73 15.54 -3.21
CA GLN A 222 -2.81 16.68 -3.19
C GLN A 222 -2.79 17.34 -1.81
N LYS A 223 -1.58 17.50 -1.26
CA LYS A 223 -1.28 18.23 -0.02
C LYS A 223 -1.23 19.74 -0.29
N ALA A 224 -1.27 20.53 0.78
CA ALA A 224 -1.18 21.99 0.69
C ALA A 224 0.12 22.51 0.04
N ASP A 225 1.22 21.75 0.17
CA ASP A 225 2.52 22.06 -0.47
C ASP A 225 2.63 21.59 -1.94
N GLY A 226 1.51 21.16 -2.53
CA GLY A 226 1.41 20.66 -3.90
C GLY A 226 2.02 19.27 -4.13
N THR A 227 2.49 18.57 -3.08
CA THR A 227 2.91 17.17 -3.18
C THR A 227 1.73 16.22 -2.99
N GLN A 228 1.89 14.93 -3.29
CA GLN A 228 0.86 13.92 -3.21
C GLN A 228 0.99 13.08 -1.94
N SER A 229 -0.14 12.62 -1.42
CA SER A 229 -0.24 11.67 -0.31
C SER A 229 -1.13 10.51 -0.68
N ILE A 230 -0.98 9.37 -0.01
CA ILE A 230 -1.89 8.23 -0.16
C ILE A 230 -2.96 8.33 0.91
N ILE A 231 -4.23 8.37 0.50
CA ILE A 231 -5.36 8.37 1.44
C ILE A 231 -6.13 7.05 1.45
N TYR A 232 -5.88 6.19 0.46
CA TYR A 232 -6.58 4.93 0.33
C TYR A 232 -5.73 3.93 -0.44
N ILE A 233 -5.76 2.66 -0.04
CA ILE A 233 -5.19 1.52 -0.75
C ILE A 233 -6.16 0.36 -0.61
N HIS A 234 -6.43 -0.32 -1.71
CA HIS A 234 -7.26 -1.50 -1.76
C HIS A 234 -6.64 -2.53 -2.70
N TYR A 235 -6.44 -3.74 -2.18
CA TYR A 235 -6.03 -4.89 -2.98
C TYR A 235 -7.22 -5.41 -3.80
N LEU A 236 -7.03 -5.45 -5.12
CA LEU A 236 -7.95 -6.14 -6.04
C LEU A 236 -7.59 -7.62 -6.17
N VAL A 237 -6.33 -7.95 -5.89
CA VAL A 237 -5.83 -9.32 -5.81
C VAL A 237 -5.19 -9.53 -4.44
N GLN A 238 -5.64 -10.56 -3.71
CA GLN A 238 -5.17 -10.84 -2.36
C GLN A 238 -3.64 -11.07 -2.30
N PRO A 239 -2.93 -10.57 -1.28
CA PRO A 239 -1.48 -10.75 -1.11
C PRO A 239 -1.00 -12.20 -1.26
N LYS A 240 -1.73 -13.17 -0.70
CA LYS A 240 -1.41 -14.60 -0.84
C LYS A 240 -1.42 -15.11 -2.29
N VAL A 241 -2.22 -14.50 -3.16
CA VAL A 241 -2.25 -14.84 -4.60
C VAL A 241 -1.05 -14.23 -5.30
N LEU A 242 -0.68 -13.01 -4.94
CA LEU A 242 0.54 -12.37 -5.44
C LEU A 242 1.80 -13.15 -5.02
N ALA A 243 1.86 -13.65 -3.78
CA ALA A 243 2.94 -14.51 -3.30
C ALA A 243 3.11 -15.77 -4.16
N LYS A 244 2.00 -16.42 -4.53
CA LYS A 244 2.04 -17.58 -5.45
C LYS A 244 2.53 -17.21 -6.85
N ALA A 245 2.09 -16.07 -7.38
CA ALA A 245 2.55 -15.58 -8.67
C ALA A 245 4.07 -15.30 -8.66
N ALA A 246 4.58 -14.70 -7.58
CA ALA A 246 6.01 -14.44 -7.40
C ALA A 246 6.83 -15.74 -7.37
N ALA A 247 6.37 -16.77 -6.65
CA ALA A 247 7.03 -18.07 -6.62
C ALA A 247 7.10 -18.72 -8.01
N GLN A 248 6.01 -18.69 -8.78
CA GLN A 248 5.96 -19.22 -10.15
C GLN A 248 6.87 -18.45 -11.13
N MET A 249 7.10 -17.15 -10.89
CA MET A 249 8.03 -16.36 -11.69
C MET A 249 9.49 -16.68 -11.37
N ALA A 250 9.79 -17.07 -10.13
CA ALA A 250 11.14 -17.47 -9.72
C ALA A 250 11.54 -18.83 -10.32
N GLU A 251 10.62 -19.78 -10.42
CA GLU A 251 10.86 -21.11 -11.01
C GLU A 251 11.12 -21.11 -12.52
N LYS A 252 10.77 -20.01 -13.22
CA LYS A 252 10.94 -19.85 -14.67
C LYS A 252 12.22 -19.12 -15.08
N LYS A 253 13.04 -18.68 -14.12
CA LYS A 253 14.33 -18.02 -14.34
C LYS A 253 15.47 -19.02 -14.10
#